data_AF-A0A2T4GIR9-F1
#
_entry.id   AF-A0A2T4GIR9-F1
#
_cell.length_a   1.000
_cell.length_b   1.000
_cell.length_c   1.000
_cell.angle_alpha   90.00
_cell.angle_beta   90.00
_cell.angle_gamma   90.00
#
_symmetry.space_group_name_H-M   'P 1'
#
loop_
_entity.id
_entity.type
_entity.pdbx_description
1 polymer ?
#
loop_
_entity_poly.entity_id
_entity_poly.type
_entity_poly.pdbx_seq_one_letter_code
_entity_poly.pdbx_strand_id
1 'polypeptide(L)'
;MPSEKSAPIKPLHLSFRDFLVNRNNHKTDPFWVDEKETHKKLAKHCLHVMRGGLRKNICGLSFPGMRRSAVDLGQLEKSMRSQTEVYFKPNDNKEVYNFLTTHFLHWVEAMSLLGRAKECLDSLRSLARWLENCEDSSLSTFVADAVRFLQANFSVVAEAPLQIYCCLAFAPSKTVLRKTLKHAIPKWIENLPKVEENWDARLLTLEGHSNVVNSVVFSHDSKKMASGSLDNTIRIWDAEIGRCEDVISLDRYAGVLSFTPDEHGIVTNRGTFALTGGSQSSAESAMVTSAGKDLLWLPPECRDGKVAVSGSTVVIGCPSGRVVFLGISMADVEQ
;
A
#
# COMPACT_ATOMS: atom_id res chain seq x y z
N MET A 1 -33.54 16.24 7.59
CA MET A 1 -33.30 15.61 8.90
C MET A 1 -33.13 14.12 8.68
N PRO A 2 -32.04 13.49 9.13
CA PRO A 2 -31.91 12.04 9.05
C PRO A 2 -33.09 11.39 9.77
N SER A 3 -33.72 10.40 9.15
CA SER A 3 -34.86 9.66 9.71
C SER A 3 -34.47 8.75 10.88
N GLU A 4 -33.19 8.40 10.99
CA GLU A 4 -32.63 7.60 12.07
C GLU A 4 -31.53 8.36 12.82
N LYS A 5 -31.51 8.26 14.15
CA LYS A 5 -30.47 8.87 15.00
C LYS A 5 -29.05 8.37 14.70
N SER A 6 -28.92 7.20 14.07
CA SER A 6 -27.65 6.59 13.68
C SER A 6 -27.25 6.85 12.22
N ALA A 7 -28.09 7.54 11.45
CA ALA A 7 -27.80 7.79 10.05
C ALA A 7 -26.67 8.83 9.90
N PRO A 8 -25.69 8.59 9.01
CA PRO A 8 -24.59 9.51 8.80
C PRO A 8 -25.13 10.84 8.26
N ILE A 9 -24.71 11.93 8.90
CA ILE A 9 -25.04 13.28 8.46
C ILE A 9 -24.12 13.61 7.29
N LYS A 10 -24.69 13.94 6.13
CA LYS A 10 -23.95 14.42 4.97
C LYS A 10 -24.22 15.91 4.77
N PRO A 11 -23.20 16.71 4.40
CA PRO A 11 -23.42 18.09 4.00
C PRO A 11 -24.35 18.12 2.78
N LEU A 12 -25.32 19.04 2.80
CA LEU A 12 -26.28 19.25 1.71
C LEU A 12 -25.64 19.86 0.46
N HIS A 13 -24.49 20.52 0.61
CA HIS A 13 -23.80 21.19 -0.47
C HIS A 13 -22.27 21.07 -0.33
N LEU A 14 -21.56 20.88 -1.44
CA LEU A 14 -20.10 20.68 -1.45
C LEU A 14 -19.33 21.89 -0.89
N SER A 15 -19.82 23.11 -1.14
CA SER A 15 -19.21 24.35 -0.62
C SER A 15 -19.44 24.58 0.88
N PHE A 16 -20.24 23.72 1.55
CA PHE A 16 -20.49 23.86 2.98
C PHE A 16 -19.21 23.68 3.79
N ARG A 17 -18.32 22.77 3.36
CA ARG A 17 -16.99 22.66 3.94
C ARG A 17 -16.26 24.00 3.80
N ASP A 18 -16.14 24.51 2.58
CA ASP A 18 -15.37 25.72 2.30
C ASP A 18 -15.88 26.93 3.09
N PHE A 19 -17.19 27.03 3.32
CA PHE A 19 -17.79 28.03 4.20
C PHE A 19 -17.28 27.92 5.66
N LEU A 20 -17.29 26.71 6.23
CA LEU A 20 -16.87 26.46 7.62
C LEU A 20 -15.37 26.70 7.84
N VAL A 21 -14.53 26.41 6.85
CA VAL A 21 -13.06 26.50 7.01
C VAL A 21 -12.46 27.83 6.56
N ASN A 22 -13.27 28.72 5.96
CA ASN A 22 -12.77 29.97 5.39
C ASN A 22 -12.12 30.86 6.45
N ARG A 23 -10.81 31.09 6.33
CA ARG A 23 -10.01 31.92 7.26
C ARG A 23 -10.51 33.35 7.39
N ASN A 24 -11.20 33.88 6.38
CA ASN A 24 -11.72 35.25 6.42
C ASN A 24 -12.89 35.40 7.42
N ASN A 25 -13.51 34.30 7.85
CA ASN A 25 -14.65 34.29 8.77
C ASN A 25 -14.25 34.05 10.24
N HIS A 26 -12.97 33.79 10.54
CA HIS A 26 -12.46 33.33 11.84
C HIS A 26 -12.83 34.23 13.04
N LYS A 27 -13.02 35.54 12.84
CA LYS A 27 -13.31 36.48 13.95
C LYS A 27 -14.80 36.85 14.08
N THR A 28 -15.64 36.52 13.11
CA THR A 28 -17.02 37.03 13.03
C THR A 28 -18.08 35.95 12.88
N ASP A 29 -17.70 34.71 12.54
CA ASP A 29 -18.64 33.62 12.29
C ASP A 29 -18.62 32.58 13.43
N PRO A 30 -19.73 32.39 14.16
CA PRO A 30 -19.82 31.39 15.23
C PRO A 30 -19.72 29.93 14.73
N PHE A 31 -19.85 29.70 13.42
CA PHE A 31 -19.74 28.37 12.80
C PHE A 31 -18.37 28.11 12.18
N TRP A 32 -17.41 29.03 12.30
CA TRP A 32 -16.07 28.81 11.78
C TRP A 32 -15.35 27.65 12.51
N VAL A 33 -14.70 26.80 11.73
CA VAL A 33 -14.00 25.60 12.21
C VAL A 33 -12.52 25.68 11.87
N ASP A 34 -11.67 25.60 12.90
CA ASP A 34 -10.24 25.38 12.69
C ASP A 34 -10.03 23.97 12.14
N GLU A 35 -9.67 23.87 10.87
CA GLU A 35 -9.45 22.60 10.20
C GLU A 35 -8.40 21.74 10.90
N LYS A 36 -7.26 22.35 11.25
CA LYS A 36 -6.12 21.62 11.79
C LYS A 36 -6.46 21.10 13.17
N GLU A 37 -7.05 21.94 14.01
CA GLU A 37 -7.43 21.56 15.37
C GLU A 37 -8.57 20.53 15.38
N THR A 38 -9.52 20.65 14.45
CA THR A 38 -10.63 19.70 14.34
C THR A 38 -10.16 18.33 13.85
N HIS A 39 -9.28 18.27 12.86
CA HIS A 39 -8.66 17.01 12.43
C HIS A 39 -7.84 16.36 13.55
N LYS A 40 -7.12 17.13 14.37
CA LYS A 40 -6.40 16.60 15.54
C LYS A 40 -7.37 15.97 16.55
N LYS A 41 -8.45 16.68 16.90
CA LYS A 41 -9.46 16.16 17.82
C LYS A 41 -10.11 14.89 17.28
N LEU A 42 -10.44 14.88 15.98
CA LEU A 42 -11.02 13.71 15.33
C LEU A 42 -10.06 12.52 15.37
N ALA A 43 -8.79 12.70 14.97
CA ALA A 43 -7.77 11.65 14.99
C ALA A 43 -7.59 11.06 16.40
N LYS A 44 -7.53 11.91 17.43
CA LYS A 44 -7.42 11.47 18.83
C LYS A 44 -8.63 10.65 19.28
N HIS A 45 -9.85 11.08 18.94
CA HIS A 45 -11.05 10.32 19.27
C HIS A 45 -11.10 8.99 18.50
N CYS A 46 -10.71 8.96 17.23
CA CYS A 46 -10.60 7.72 16.44
C CYS A 46 -9.62 6.74 17.10
N LEU A 47 -8.43 7.19 17.48
CA LEU A 47 -7.45 6.35 18.20
C LEU A 47 -8.02 5.81 19.52
N HIS A 48 -8.71 6.65 20.29
CA HIS A 48 -9.34 6.24 21.54
C HIS A 48 -10.43 5.18 21.33
N VAL A 49 -11.33 5.40 20.36
CA VAL A 49 -12.41 4.45 20.03
C VAL A 49 -11.83 3.13 19.53
N MET A 50 -10.83 3.18 18.65
CA MET A 50 -10.17 1.97 18.14
C MET A 50 -9.46 1.19 19.24
N ARG A 51 -8.81 1.85 20.21
CA ARG A 51 -8.20 1.15 21.37
C ARG A 51 -9.21 0.31 22.14
N GLY A 52 -10.45 0.78 22.25
CA GLY A 52 -11.53 0.05 22.93
C GLY A 52 -12.15 -1.08 22.08
N GLY A 53 -12.14 -0.95 20.76
CA GLY A 53 -12.82 -1.90 19.85
C GLY A 53 -11.92 -2.97 19.22
N LEU A 54 -10.68 -2.63 18.91
CA LEU A 54 -9.75 -3.49 18.16
C LEU A 54 -9.18 -4.59 19.04
N ARG A 55 -9.37 -5.83 18.61
CA ARG A 55 -8.83 -7.04 19.24
C ARG A 55 -8.56 -8.10 18.19
N LYS A 56 -7.69 -9.05 18.53
CA LYS A 56 -7.39 -10.21 17.69
C LYS A 56 -8.64 -11.04 17.43
N ASN A 57 -8.81 -11.46 16.19
CA ASN A 57 -9.95 -12.26 15.74
C ASN A 57 -11.28 -11.57 16.04
N ILE A 58 -11.44 -10.33 15.59
CA ILE A 58 -12.58 -9.46 15.92
C ILE A 58 -13.92 -10.09 15.51
N CYS A 59 -13.93 -10.86 14.42
CA CYS A 59 -15.08 -11.59 13.89
C CYS A 59 -15.21 -13.03 14.38
N GLY A 60 -14.32 -13.53 15.25
CA GLY A 60 -14.39 -14.91 15.75
C GLY A 60 -14.25 -15.97 14.65
N LEU A 61 -13.41 -15.73 13.64
CA LEU A 61 -13.13 -16.68 12.56
C LEU A 61 -12.57 -17.99 13.14
N SER A 62 -12.93 -19.12 12.53
CA SER A 62 -12.61 -20.45 13.06
C SER A 62 -11.17 -20.88 12.82
N PHE A 63 -10.50 -20.38 11.77
CA PHE A 63 -9.09 -20.67 11.51
C PHE A 63 -8.39 -19.52 10.75
N PRO A 64 -7.05 -19.37 10.86
CA PRO A 64 -6.30 -18.25 10.27
C PRO A 64 -6.45 -18.09 8.76
N GLY A 65 -6.53 -19.19 8.01
CA GLY A 65 -6.64 -19.19 6.55
C GLY A 65 -8.05 -18.93 6.02
N MET A 66 -9.02 -18.59 6.87
CA MET A 66 -10.38 -18.31 6.43
C MET A 66 -10.38 -17.09 5.49
N ARG A 67 -10.87 -17.30 4.27
CA ARG A 67 -10.99 -16.24 3.27
C ARG A 67 -11.99 -15.20 3.73
N ARG A 68 -11.66 -13.94 3.50
CA ARG A 68 -12.53 -12.81 3.75
C ARG A 68 -13.88 -12.93 3.02
N SER A 69 -13.89 -13.44 1.79
CA SER A 69 -15.11 -13.62 1.00
C SER A 69 -16.13 -14.57 1.64
N ALA A 70 -15.71 -15.39 2.61
CA ALA A 70 -16.59 -16.30 3.34
C ALA A 70 -17.15 -15.69 4.65
N VAL A 71 -16.80 -14.44 4.99
CA VAL A 71 -17.21 -13.78 6.23
C VAL A 71 -18.42 -12.87 5.97
N ASP A 72 -19.51 -13.06 6.72
CA ASP A 72 -20.65 -12.14 6.71
C ASP A 72 -20.29 -10.83 7.45
N LEU A 73 -20.16 -9.75 6.68
CA LEU A 73 -19.75 -8.44 7.16
C LEU A 73 -20.91 -7.61 7.73
N GLY A 74 -22.15 -8.11 7.69
CA GLY A 74 -23.32 -7.38 8.17
C GLY A 74 -23.23 -6.96 9.65
N GLN A 75 -22.54 -7.75 10.49
CA GLN A 75 -22.26 -7.39 11.88
C GLN A 75 -21.08 -6.40 12.02
N LEU A 76 -20.09 -6.48 11.13
CA LEU A 76 -18.88 -5.64 11.19
C LEU A 76 -19.15 -4.21 10.70
N GLU A 77 -19.92 -4.04 9.62
CA GLU A 77 -20.32 -2.72 9.12
C GLU A 77 -21.12 -1.92 10.16
N LYS A 78 -22.00 -2.59 10.94
CA LYS A 78 -22.74 -1.94 12.04
C LYS A 78 -21.83 -1.53 13.20
N SER A 79 -20.79 -2.31 13.49
CA SER A 79 -19.87 -2.06 14.61
C SER A 79 -18.76 -1.03 14.26
N MET A 80 -18.35 -0.95 12.99
CA MET A 80 -17.13 -0.23 12.59
C MET A 80 -17.33 0.92 11.58
N ARG A 81 -18.57 1.25 11.20
CA ARG A 81 -18.91 2.34 10.24
C ARG A 81 -18.33 3.71 10.58
N SER A 82 -17.92 3.97 11.82
CA SER A 82 -17.37 5.25 12.27
C SER A 82 -15.87 5.23 12.64
N GLN A 83 -15.18 4.09 12.55
CA GLN A 83 -13.90 3.88 13.24
C GLN A 83 -12.65 3.84 12.35
N THR A 84 -12.78 3.98 11.02
CA THR A 84 -11.74 3.50 10.09
C THR A 84 -11.12 4.55 9.17
N GLU A 85 -11.59 5.79 9.20
CA GLU A 85 -10.89 6.92 8.56
C GLU A 85 -9.87 7.51 9.56
N VAL A 86 -8.78 6.79 9.76
CA VAL A 86 -7.73 7.23 10.68
C VAL A 86 -6.72 8.06 9.90
N TYR A 87 -6.94 9.36 9.86
CA TYR A 87 -5.90 10.29 9.45
C TYR A 87 -4.85 10.39 10.56
N PHE A 88 -3.73 9.68 10.42
CA PHE A 88 -2.56 9.80 11.29
C PHE A 88 -1.79 11.11 11.03
N LYS A 89 -2.46 12.26 11.16
CA LYS A 89 -1.80 13.58 11.31
C LYS A 89 -1.89 14.14 12.75
N PRO A 90 -1.52 13.39 13.81
CA PRO A 90 -1.53 13.94 15.16
C PRO A 90 -0.25 14.71 15.46
N ASN A 91 -0.36 15.59 16.44
CA ASN A 91 0.75 16.36 16.99
C ASN A 91 1.53 15.58 18.07
N ASP A 92 1.10 14.35 18.40
CA ASP A 92 1.66 13.52 19.46
C ASP A 92 2.12 12.16 18.90
N ASN A 93 3.40 12.11 18.52
CA ASN A 93 4.05 10.91 18.02
C ASN A 93 3.97 9.76 19.03
N LYS A 94 3.98 10.06 20.33
CA LYS A 94 3.92 9.04 21.38
C LYS A 94 2.56 8.35 21.40
N GLU A 95 1.47 9.09 21.19
CA GLU A 95 0.14 8.51 21.15
C GLU A 95 -0.02 7.55 19.96
N VAL A 96 0.47 7.93 18.78
CA VAL A 96 0.48 7.08 17.58
C VAL A 96 1.36 5.86 17.79
N TYR A 97 2.58 6.07 18.30
CA TYR A 97 3.52 5.00 18.55
C TYR A 97 2.91 3.96 19.50
N ASN A 98 2.32 4.40 20.62
CA ASN A 98 1.65 3.51 21.56
C ASN A 98 0.48 2.75 20.92
N PHE A 99 -0.30 3.44 20.06
CA PHE A 99 -1.37 2.77 19.32
C PHE A 99 -0.83 1.70 18.37
N LEU A 100 0.15 2.04 17.52
CA LEU A 100 0.68 1.12 16.52
C LEU A 100 1.39 -0.08 17.18
N THR A 101 2.21 0.16 18.19
CA THR A 101 2.92 -0.91 18.91
C THR A 101 1.99 -1.89 19.65
N THR A 102 0.73 -1.51 19.88
CA THR A 102 -0.27 -2.36 20.56
C THR A 102 -1.31 -2.93 19.61
N HIS A 103 -1.78 -2.13 18.65
CA HIS A 103 -2.96 -2.43 17.84
C HIS A 103 -2.70 -2.51 16.34
N PHE A 104 -1.45 -2.41 15.86
CA PHE A 104 -1.15 -2.50 14.43
C PHE A 104 -1.76 -3.74 13.75
N LEU A 105 -1.56 -4.94 14.29
CA LEU A 105 -2.11 -6.17 13.69
C LEU A 105 -3.63 -6.22 13.76
N HIS A 106 -4.21 -5.74 14.86
CA HIS A 106 -5.66 -5.68 15.04
C HIS A 106 -6.30 -4.71 14.03
N TRP A 107 -5.64 -3.58 13.79
CA TRP A 107 -6.07 -2.58 12.82
C TRP A 107 -5.97 -3.13 11.39
N VAL A 108 -4.85 -3.75 11.03
CA VAL A 108 -4.68 -4.41 9.73
C VAL A 108 -5.73 -5.50 9.51
N GLU A 109 -5.97 -6.36 10.52
CA GLU A 109 -7.01 -7.40 10.47
C GLU A 109 -8.38 -6.80 10.18
N ALA A 110 -8.81 -5.79 10.95
CA ALA A 110 -10.11 -5.15 10.81
C ALA A 110 -10.26 -4.46 9.44
N MET A 111 -9.24 -3.70 9.01
CA MET A 111 -9.27 -3.02 7.71
C MET A 111 -9.32 -4.03 6.56
N SER A 112 -8.61 -5.15 6.68
CA SER A 112 -8.61 -6.20 5.67
C SER A 112 -9.97 -6.89 5.58
N LEU A 113 -10.59 -7.23 6.72
CA LEU A 113 -11.96 -7.74 6.76
C LEU A 113 -12.96 -6.80 6.07
N LEU A 114 -12.79 -5.49 6.23
CA LEU A 114 -13.69 -4.49 5.69
C LEU A 114 -13.57 -4.21 4.19
N GLY A 115 -12.46 -4.51 3.52
CA GLY A 115 -12.25 -3.95 2.15
C GLY A 115 -10.96 -3.25 1.94
N ARG A 116 -10.40 -2.78 3.03
CA ARG A 116 -9.72 -1.49 3.09
C ARG A 116 -8.27 -1.66 3.54
N ALA A 117 -7.70 -2.85 3.31
CA ALA A 117 -6.29 -3.11 3.57
C ALA A 117 -5.37 -2.12 2.83
N LYS A 118 -5.76 -1.71 1.61
CA LYS A 118 -5.01 -0.70 0.84
C LYS A 118 -4.98 0.65 1.57
N GLU A 119 -6.11 1.09 2.09
CA GLU A 119 -6.19 2.35 2.85
C GLU A 119 -5.33 2.32 4.12
N CYS A 120 -5.19 1.14 4.74
CA CYS A 120 -4.27 0.93 5.87
C CYS A 120 -2.82 1.17 5.44
N LEU A 121 -2.40 0.62 4.30
CA LEU A 121 -1.06 0.81 3.74
C LEU A 121 -0.82 2.27 3.32
N ASP A 122 -1.78 2.91 2.68
CA ASP A 122 -1.72 4.31 2.25
C ASP A 122 -1.61 5.25 3.45
N SER A 123 -2.33 4.95 4.53
CA SER A 123 -2.25 5.68 5.80
C SER A 123 -0.85 5.57 6.42
N LEU A 124 -0.24 4.37 6.42
CA LEU A 124 1.12 4.16 6.92
C LEU A 124 2.16 4.89 6.06
N ARG A 125 2.03 4.85 4.74
CA ARG A 125 2.93 5.60 3.83
C ARG A 125 2.79 7.10 4.01
N SER A 126 1.57 7.60 4.16
CA SER A 126 1.33 9.02 4.43
C SER A 126 1.95 9.45 5.76
N LEU A 127 1.87 8.58 6.78
CA LEU A 127 2.55 8.79 8.06
C LEU A 127 4.09 8.74 7.89
N ALA A 128 4.62 7.79 7.13
CA ALA A 128 6.07 7.69 6.85
C ALA A 128 6.60 8.97 6.20
N ARG A 129 5.96 9.46 5.13
CA ARG A 129 6.34 10.71 4.45
C ARG A 129 6.27 11.93 5.37
N TRP A 130 5.30 11.94 6.29
CA TRP A 130 5.21 13.01 7.28
C TRP A 130 6.36 12.94 8.31
N LEU A 131 6.75 11.73 8.71
CA LEU A 131 7.85 11.49 9.65
C LEU A 131 9.24 11.72 9.07
N GLU A 132 9.42 11.71 7.74
CA GLU A 132 10.68 12.10 7.09
C GLU A 132 11.15 13.51 7.51
N ASN A 133 10.22 14.39 7.85
CA ASN A 133 10.50 15.75 8.31
C ASN A 133 10.55 15.89 9.85
N CYS A 134 10.40 14.79 10.59
CA CYS A 134 10.33 14.78 12.05
C CYS A 134 11.58 14.13 12.67
N GLU A 135 12.03 14.63 13.82
CA GLU A 135 13.21 14.09 14.53
C GLU A 135 12.95 12.76 15.28
N ASP A 136 11.70 12.24 15.27
CA ASP A 136 11.34 11.03 16.03
C ASP A 136 11.78 9.74 15.31
N SER A 137 12.97 9.28 15.67
CA SER A 137 13.58 8.08 15.09
C SER A 137 12.81 6.79 15.41
N SER A 138 12.12 6.71 16.55
CA SER A 138 11.48 5.46 17.01
C SER A 138 10.18 5.20 16.24
N LEU A 139 9.32 6.21 16.14
CA LEU A 139 8.08 6.09 15.36
C LEU A 139 8.39 5.94 13.87
N SER A 140 9.36 6.71 13.34
CA SER A 140 9.77 6.60 11.94
C SER A 140 10.26 5.20 11.59
N THR A 141 11.14 4.61 12.41
CA THR A 141 11.66 3.25 12.19
C THR A 141 10.53 2.21 12.26
N PHE A 142 9.63 2.30 13.23
CA PHE A 142 8.51 1.37 13.34
C PHE A 142 7.58 1.47 12.12
N VAL A 143 7.24 2.69 11.69
CA VAL A 143 6.33 2.91 10.56
C VAL A 143 6.96 2.43 9.26
N ALA A 144 8.24 2.69 9.02
CA ALA A 144 8.95 2.18 7.84
C ALA A 144 8.93 0.65 7.80
N ASP A 145 9.21 0.00 8.94
CA ASP A 145 9.16 -1.46 9.09
C ASP A 145 7.73 -2.02 8.89
N ALA A 146 6.72 -1.32 9.40
CA ALA A 146 5.31 -1.67 9.22
C ALA A 146 4.83 -1.55 7.77
N VAL A 147 5.27 -0.52 7.03
CA VAL A 147 5.02 -0.38 5.59
C VAL A 147 5.60 -1.59 4.85
N ARG A 148 6.88 -1.93 5.10
CA ARG A 148 7.53 -3.07 4.46
C ARG A 148 6.83 -4.39 4.77
N PHE A 149 6.51 -4.62 6.04
CA PHE A 149 5.82 -5.82 6.48
C PHE A 149 4.43 -5.98 5.82
N LEU A 150 3.61 -4.92 5.83
CA LEU A 150 2.28 -4.99 5.25
C LEU A 150 2.33 -5.11 3.72
N GLN A 151 3.25 -4.41 3.05
CA GLN A 151 3.43 -4.49 1.60
C GLN A 151 3.86 -5.90 1.17
N ALA A 152 4.84 -6.50 1.86
CA ALA A 152 5.33 -7.85 1.54
C ALA A 152 4.26 -8.95 1.74
N ASN A 153 3.31 -8.74 2.65
CA ASN A 153 2.27 -9.71 2.99
C ASN A 153 0.88 -9.32 2.48
N PHE A 154 0.79 -8.28 1.63
CA PHE A 154 -0.49 -7.64 1.31
C PHE A 154 -1.50 -8.62 0.71
N SER A 155 -1.08 -9.44 -0.24
CA SER A 155 -1.95 -10.43 -0.91
C SER A 155 -2.59 -11.41 0.07
N VAL A 156 -1.77 -11.98 0.97
CA VAL A 156 -2.20 -12.92 2.00
C VAL A 156 -3.20 -12.27 2.95
N VAL A 157 -2.91 -11.05 3.37
CA VAL A 157 -3.67 -10.33 4.39
C VAL A 157 -5.00 -9.81 3.84
N ALA A 158 -5.01 -9.36 2.58
CA ALA A 158 -6.23 -8.96 1.89
C ALA A 158 -7.19 -10.14 1.66
N GLU A 159 -6.66 -11.35 1.41
CA GLU A 159 -7.44 -12.56 1.18
C GLU A 159 -7.87 -13.26 2.47
N ALA A 160 -6.96 -13.43 3.42
CA ALA A 160 -7.16 -14.13 4.70
C ALA A 160 -6.63 -13.26 5.87
N PRO A 161 -7.44 -12.32 6.39
CA PRO A 161 -6.98 -11.29 7.34
C PRO A 161 -6.29 -11.83 8.61
N LEU A 162 -6.73 -12.98 9.13
CA LEU A 162 -6.18 -13.57 10.35
C LEU A 162 -4.78 -14.20 10.13
N GLN A 163 -4.33 -14.37 8.88
CA GLN A 163 -2.95 -14.79 8.58
C GLN A 163 -1.90 -13.74 8.94
N ILE A 164 -2.27 -12.46 9.14
CA ILE A 164 -1.31 -11.39 9.49
C ILE A 164 -0.46 -11.75 10.74
N TYR A 165 -1.04 -12.47 11.70
CA TYR A 165 -0.34 -12.93 12.90
C TYR A 165 0.67 -14.04 12.59
N CYS A 166 0.35 -14.91 11.64
CA CYS A 166 1.27 -15.94 11.15
C CYS A 166 2.40 -15.30 10.34
N CYS A 167 2.09 -14.35 9.45
CA CYS A 167 3.07 -13.58 8.67
C CYS A 167 4.15 -12.95 9.55
N LEU A 168 3.81 -12.51 10.77
CA LEU A 168 4.78 -11.96 11.71
C LEU A 168 5.89 -12.95 12.10
N ALA A 169 5.62 -14.26 12.09
CA ALA A 169 6.63 -15.28 12.33
C ALA A 169 7.69 -15.34 11.21
N PHE A 170 7.33 -14.91 10.00
CA PHE A 170 8.18 -14.92 8.81
C PHE A 170 8.89 -13.56 8.57
N ALA A 171 8.55 -12.52 9.32
CA ALA A 171 9.26 -11.24 9.25
C ALA A 171 10.73 -11.39 9.71
N PRO A 172 11.69 -10.61 9.18
CA PRO A 172 13.10 -10.74 9.56
C PRO A 172 13.33 -10.54 11.07
N SER A 173 14.28 -11.28 11.65
CA SER A 173 14.39 -11.48 13.10
C SER A 173 14.79 -10.24 13.90
N LYS A 174 15.53 -9.29 13.30
CA LYS A 174 15.99 -8.07 13.96
C LYS A 174 15.06 -6.86 13.76
N THR A 175 13.99 -6.99 12.97
CA THR A 175 13.01 -5.92 12.71
C THR A 175 12.34 -5.44 14.00
N VAL A 176 12.07 -4.13 14.07
CA VAL A 176 11.46 -3.48 15.24
C VAL A 176 10.03 -3.99 15.45
N LEU A 177 9.29 -4.15 14.35
CA LEU A 177 7.93 -4.64 14.34
C LEU A 177 7.85 -6.06 14.92
N ARG A 178 8.69 -6.99 14.44
CA ARG A 178 8.70 -8.37 14.95
C ARG A 178 9.09 -8.43 16.42
N LYS A 179 10.09 -7.65 16.85
CA LYS A 179 10.51 -7.57 18.26
C LYS A 179 9.38 -7.05 19.14
N THR A 180 8.73 -5.97 18.73
CA THR A 180 7.65 -5.31 19.48
C THR A 180 6.41 -6.20 19.60
N LEU A 181 6.02 -6.84 18.50
CA LEU A 181 4.78 -7.61 18.41
C LEU A 181 4.97 -9.11 18.59
N LYS A 182 6.14 -9.56 19.07
CA LYS A 182 6.47 -10.99 19.25
C LYS A 182 5.40 -11.77 20.01
N HIS A 183 4.77 -11.13 20.99
CA HIS A 183 3.70 -11.71 21.81
C HIS A 183 2.43 -12.06 21.01
N ALA A 184 2.23 -11.46 19.84
CA ALA A 184 1.07 -11.70 18.98
C ALA A 184 1.23 -12.92 18.07
N ILE A 185 2.46 -13.44 17.92
CA ILE A 185 2.74 -14.66 17.15
C ILE A 185 1.96 -15.82 17.77
N PRO A 186 1.20 -16.60 16.98
CA PRO A 186 0.41 -17.70 17.50
C PRO A 186 1.27 -18.73 18.24
N LYS A 187 0.88 -19.07 19.48
CA LYS A 187 1.63 -19.98 20.37
C LYS A 187 1.80 -21.40 19.82
N TRP A 188 0.90 -21.85 18.93
CA TRP A 188 0.98 -23.15 18.28
C TRP A 188 2.11 -23.24 17.25
N ILE A 189 2.72 -22.12 16.86
CA ILE A 189 3.94 -22.09 16.05
C ILE A 189 5.14 -22.28 17.00
N GLU A 190 5.38 -23.53 17.39
CA GLU A 190 6.46 -23.87 18.33
C GLU A 190 7.85 -23.71 17.68
N ASN A 191 7.97 -24.07 16.40
CA ASN A 191 9.20 -23.94 15.63
C ASN A 191 9.11 -22.73 14.70
N LEU A 192 9.76 -21.63 15.09
CA LEU A 192 9.83 -20.44 14.25
C LEU A 192 10.70 -20.70 13.01
N PRO A 193 10.32 -20.19 11.83
CA PRO A 193 11.09 -20.36 10.62
C PRO A 193 12.46 -19.68 10.74
N LYS A 194 13.47 -20.27 10.10
CA LYS A 194 14.75 -19.59 9.87
C LYS A 194 14.50 -18.48 8.86
N VAL A 195 14.73 -17.24 9.28
CA VAL A 195 14.54 -16.04 8.46
C VAL A 195 15.78 -15.17 8.53
N GLU A 196 15.85 -14.21 7.62
CA GLU A 196 16.93 -13.23 7.58
C GLU A 196 16.94 -12.35 8.83
N GLU A 197 18.07 -11.68 9.05
CA GLU A 197 18.21 -10.76 10.18
C GLU A 197 17.42 -9.46 9.94
N ASN A 198 17.64 -8.82 8.79
CA ASN A 198 16.99 -7.57 8.41
C ASN A 198 16.24 -7.77 7.09
N TRP A 199 15.46 -6.77 6.71
CA TRP A 199 14.91 -6.73 5.35
C TRP A 199 16.03 -6.58 4.32
N ASP A 200 15.92 -7.28 3.18
CA ASP A 200 16.79 -7.08 2.02
C ASP A 200 16.47 -5.75 1.30
N ALA A 201 17.15 -5.43 0.20
CA ALA A 201 16.81 -4.27 -0.63
C ALA A 201 15.56 -4.51 -1.51
N ARG A 202 15.09 -5.76 -1.58
CA ARG A 202 13.93 -6.13 -2.38
C ARG A 202 12.67 -5.72 -1.64
N LEU A 203 11.78 -5.05 -2.36
CA LEU A 203 10.51 -4.59 -1.83
C LEU A 203 9.40 -5.56 -2.16
N LEU A 204 9.44 -6.15 -3.36
CA LEU A 204 8.38 -7.01 -3.87
C LEU A 204 8.90 -7.89 -5.00
N THR A 205 8.35 -9.09 -5.12
CA THR A 205 8.57 -9.96 -6.29
C THR A 205 7.23 -10.35 -6.85
N LEU A 206 6.98 -10.01 -8.12
CA LEU A 206 5.77 -10.35 -8.84
C LEU A 206 6.03 -11.62 -9.65
N GLU A 207 5.22 -12.62 -9.39
CA GLU A 207 5.25 -13.89 -10.09
C GLU A 207 3.98 -14.05 -10.92
N GLY A 208 4.10 -14.57 -12.14
CA GLY A 208 2.94 -14.81 -13.00
C GLY A 208 3.27 -15.00 -14.47
N HIS A 209 4.37 -14.45 -14.96
CA HIS A 209 4.81 -14.80 -16.32
C HIS A 209 5.42 -16.20 -16.34
N SER A 210 5.12 -16.96 -17.40
CA SER A 210 5.67 -18.30 -17.59
C SER A 210 6.93 -18.32 -18.45
N ASN A 211 7.42 -17.15 -18.88
CA ASN A 211 8.60 -16.99 -19.70
C ASN A 211 9.27 -15.63 -19.44
N VAL A 212 10.44 -15.41 -20.04
CA VAL A 212 11.28 -14.21 -19.89
C VAL A 212 10.47 -12.91 -20.00
N VAL A 213 10.60 -12.04 -18.99
CA VAL A 213 10.07 -10.66 -19.06
C VAL A 213 11.06 -9.79 -19.82
N ASN A 214 10.67 -9.33 -21.01
CA ASN A 214 11.53 -8.60 -21.94
C ASN A 214 11.20 -7.10 -22.04
N SER A 215 10.17 -6.63 -21.34
CA SER A 215 9.93 -5.19 -21.13
C SER A 215 9.18 -4.95 -19.84
N VAL A 216 9.51 -3.85 -19.16
CA VAL A 216 8.83 -3.35 -17.96
C VAL A 216 8.75 -1.83 -18.03
N VAL A 217 7.60 -1.24 -17.70
CA VAL A 217 7.41 0.22 -17.64
C VAL A 217 6.46 0.59 -16.50
N PHE A 218 6.66 1.77 -15.91
CA PHE A 218 5.72 2.38 -14.98
C PHE A 218 4.66 3.20 -15.74
N SER A 219 3.48 3.35 -15.14
CA SER A 219 2.55 4.43 -15.49
C SER A 219 3.16 5.79 -15.15
N HIS A 220 2.64 6.86 -15.72
CA HIS A 220 3.14 8.22 -15.47
C HIS A 220 2.91 8.65 -14.02
N ASP A 221 1.89 8.09 -13.35
CA ASP A 221 1.64 8.29 -11.93
C ASP A 221 2.37 7.29 -11.01
N SER A 222 3.13 6.37 -11.59
CA SER A 222 3.89 5.31 -10.92
C SER A 222 3.09 4.35 -10.05
N LYS A 223 1.74 4.36 -10.14
CA LYS A 223 0.88 3.45 -9.37
C LYS A 223 0.66 2.13 -10.05
N LYS A 224 0.83 2.09 -11.37
CA LYS A 224 0.74 0.89 -12.17
C LYS A 224 2.08 0.58 -12.82
N MET A 225 2.23 -0.68 -13.16
CA MET A 225 3.36 -1.17 -13.93
C MET A 225 2.84 -2.15 -14.98
N ALA A 226 3.38 -2.07 -16.19
CA ALA A 226 3.15 -3.04 -17.24
C ALA A 226 4.41 -3.87 -17.48
N SER A 227 4.26 -5.18 -17.64
CA SER A 227 5.34 -6.08 -18.01
C SER A 227 4.95 -6.91 -19.23
N GLY A 228 5.82 -6.93 -20.25
CA GLY A 228 5.67 -7.76 -21.46
C GLY A 228 6.62 -8.95 -21.43
N SER A 229 6.10 -10.15 -21.67
CA SER A 229 6.86 -11.41 -21.61
C SER A 229 6.76 -12.25 -22.87
N LEU A 230 7.78 -13.08 -23.11
CA LEU A 230 7.80 -14.13 -24.13
C LEU A 230 6.75 -15.23 -23.92
N ASP A 231 5.93 -15.16 -22.86
CA ASP A 231 4.73 -15.98 -22.71
C ASP A 231 3.54 -15.46 -23.54
N ASN A 232 3.78 -14.44 -24.36
CA ASN A 232 2.79 -13.73 -25.18
C ASN A 232 1.71 -13.05 -24.35
N THR A 233 2.04 -12.62 -23.12
CA THR A 233 1.14 -11.80 -22.31
C THR A 233 1.79 -10.47 -21.92
N ILE A 234 0.94 -9.45 -21.81
CA ILE A 234 1.24 -8.23 -21.07
C ILE A 234 0.45 -8.28 -19.77
N ARG A 235 1.15 -8.14 -18.64
CA ARG A 235 0.50 -8.08 -17.34
C ARG A 235 0.55 -6.65 -16.80
N ILE A 236 -0.58 -6.19 -16.29
CA ILE A 236 -0.68 -4.95 -15.55
C ILE A 236 -0.71 -5.27 -14.07
N TRP A 237 0.08 -4.53 -13.32
CA TRP A 237 0.28 -4.71 -11.90
C TRP A 237 0.01 -3.40 -11.18
N ASP A 238 -0.62 -3.50 -10.03
CA ASP A 238 -0.56 -2.44 -9.04
C ASP A 238 0.88 -2.44 -8.47
N ALA A 239 1.63 -1.38 -8.73
CA ALA A 239 3.04 -1.26 -8.36
C ALA A 239 3.24 -1.18 -6.84
N GLU A 240 2.19 -0.82 -6.10
CA GLU A 240 2.25 -0.60 -4.67
C GLU A 240 2.03 -1.87 -3.86
N ILE A 241 1.16 -2.77 -4.33
CA ILE A 241 0.78 -4.00 -3.62
C ILE A 241 1.12 -5.27 -4.40
N GLY A 242 1.62 -5.14 -5.64
CA GLY A 242 2.05 -6.25 -6.49
C GLY A 242 0.94 -7.16 -6.99
N ARG A 243 -0.30 -6.68 -6.95
CA ARG A 243 -1.43 -7.45 -7.46
C ARG A 243 -1.52 -7.30 -8.97
N CYS A 244 -1.61 -8.41 -9.69
CA CYS A 244 -1.93 -8.39 -11.12
C CYS A 244 -3.38 -7.90 -11.30
N GLU A 245 -3.56 -6.77 -11.98
CA GLU A 245 -4.87 -6.18 -12.24
C GLU A 245 -5.45 -6.64 -13.57
N ASP A 246 -4.60 -6.82 -14.58
CA ASP A 246 -5.03 -7.22 -15.92
C ASP A 246 -3.98 -8.10 -16.61
N VAL A 247 -4.44 -8.97 -17.50
CA VAL A 247 -3.62 -9.85 -18.33
C VAL A 247 -4.12 -9.78 -19.76
N ILE A 248 -3.33 -9.17 -20.63
CA ILE A 248 -3.59 -9.06 -22.06
C ILE A 248 -2.86 -10.20 -22.75
N SER A 249 -3.61 -11.19 -23.25
CA SER A 249 -3.07 -12.27 -24.07
C SER A 249 -2.93 -11.84 -25.52
N LEU A 250 -1.77 -12.13 -26.11
CA LEU A 250 -1.41 -11.78 -27.48
C LEU A 250 -1.13 -13.03 -28.32
N ASP A 251 -1.22 -12.89 -29.64
CA ASP A 251 -0.86 -13.93 -30.61
C ASP A 251 0.65 -14.22 -30.61
N ARG A 252 1.46 -13.18 -30.35
CA ARG A 252 2.92 -13.23 -30.17
C ARG A 252 3.38 -12.09 -29.26
N TYR A 253 4.59 -12.22 -28.74
CA TYR A 253 5.28 -11.20 -27.93
C TYR A 253 5.10 -9.77 -28.48
N ALA A 254 4.70 -8.86 -27.59
CA ALA A 254 4.80 -7.43 -27.79
C ALA A 254 5.55 -6.81 -26.59
N GLY A 255 6.58 -6.03 -26.91
CA GLY A 255 7.33 -5.27 -25.92
C GLY A 255 6.55 -4.01 -25.55
N VAL A 256 6.29 -3.84 -24.26
CA VAL A 256 5.67 -2.63 -23.73
C VAL A 256 6.65 -1.46 -23.84
N LEU A 257 6.20 -0.29 -24.30
CA LEU A 257 7.02 0.90 -24.47
C LEU A 257 6.66 2.01 -23.50
N SER A 258 5.36 2.25 -23.28
CA SER A 258 4.85 3.22 -22.31
C SER A 258 3.37 2.97 -22.05
N PHE A 259 2.85 3.57 -20.98
CA PHE A 259 1.42 3.83 -20.90
C PHE A 259 1.06 4.95 -21.90
N THR A 260 -0.20 4.99 -22.34
CA THR A 260 -0.70 6.14 -23.09
C THR A 260 -0.80 7.37 -22.17
N PRO A 261 -0.74 8.60 -22.71
CA PRO A 261 -0.82 9.81 -21.88
C PRO A 261 -2.11 9.93 -21.07
N ASP A 262 -3.19 9.30 -21.55
CA ASP A 262 -4.47 9.24 -20.85
C ASP A 262 -4.53 8.13 -19.80
N GLU A 263 -3.51 7.27 -19.65
CA GLU A 263 -3.47 6.10 -18.75
C GLU A 263 -4.50 4.99 -19.06
N HIS A 264 -5.17 5.05 -20.22
CA HIS A 264 -6.21 4.09 -20.61
C HIS A 264 -5.70 3.00 -21.58
N GLY A 265 -4.43 3.04 -21.95
CA GLY A 265 -3.84 2.11 -22.90
C GLY A 265 -2.36 1.89 -22.68
N ILE A 266 -1.84 0.89 -23.39
CA ILE A 266 -0.44 0.52 -23.40
C ILE A 266 0.06 0.66 -24.82
N VAL A 267 1.08 1.49 -25.01
CA VAL A 267 1.82 1.57 -26.26
C VAL A 267 2.84 0.44 -26.29
N THR A 268 2.80 -0.37 -27.34
CA THR A 268 3.74 -1.47 -27.56
C THR A 268 4.41 -1.32 -28.92
N ASN A 269 5.47 -2.08 -29.16
CA ASN A 269 6.10 -2.17 -30.48
C ASN A 269 5.21 -2.81 -31.57
N ARG A 270 4.01 -3.31 -31.23
CA ARG A 270 3.03 -3.88 -32.16
C ARG A 270 1.72 -3.09 -32.24
N GLY A 271 1.64 -1.93 -31.58
CA GLY A 271 0.46 -1.07 -31.55
C GLY A 271 0.00 -0.76 -30.12
N THR A 272 -1.10 -0.01 -30.02
CA THR A 272 -1.67 0.39 -28.74
C THR A 272 -2.80 -0.57 -28.34
N PHE A 273 -2.70 -1.13 -27.14
CA PHE A 273 -3.74 -1.96 -26.55
C PHE A 273 -4.51 -1.15 -25.52
N ALA A 274 -5.84 -1.11 -25.63
CA ALA A 274 -6.68 -0.47 -24.62
C ALA A 274 -6.74 -1.34 -23.36
N LEU A 275 -6.63 -0.71 -22.19
CA LEU A 275 -6.96 -1.34 -20.92
C LEU A 275 -8.48 -1.38 -20.79
N THR A 276 -9.05 -2.46 -20.25
CA THR A 276 -10.51 -2.56 -20.13
C THR A 276 -11.05 -1.55 -19.12
N GLY A 277 -11.54 -0.41 -19.64
CA GLY A 277 -12.25 0.61 -18.86
C GLY A 277 -12.04 2.03 -19.37
N GLY A 278 -12.61 2.39 -20.52
CA GLY A 278 -12.71 3.78 -20.95
C GLY A 278 -12.50 4.00 -22.45
N SER A 279 -13.35 4.83 -23.05
CA SER A 279 -13.49 5.07 -24.49
C SER A 279 -12.29 5.82 -25.11
N GLN A 280 -12.10 5.60 -26.42
CA GLN A 280 -11.06 6.16 -27.29
C GLN A 280 -10.86 7.68 -27.18
N SER A 281 -9.62 8.15 -27.13
CA SER A 281 -9.14 9.24 -28.00
C SER A 281 -7.59 9.28 -28.11
N SER A 282 -7.14 9.78 -29.26
CA SER A 282 -5.79 9.79 -29.84
C SER A 282 -4.76 10.73 -29.18
N ALA A 283 -3.48 10.27 -29.12
CA ALA A 283 -2.14 10.90 -29.23
C ALA A 283 -1.91 12.37 -28.72
N GLU A 284 -0.81 12.76 -28.09
CA GLU A 284 0.62 12.57 -28.39
C GLU A 284 1.51 12.77 -27.14
N SER A 285 2.78 12.33 -27.25
CA SER A 285 4.01 12.97 -26.74
C SER A 285 4.89 12.14 -25.78
N ALA A 286 6.19 12.41 -25.90
CA ALA A 286 7.37 11.62 -25.58
C ALA A 286 8.11 12.08 -24.30
N MET A 287 9.12 11.30 -23.85
CA MET A 287 10.34 11.59 -23.04
C MET A 287 10.72 10.33 -22.20
N VAL A 288 11.90 10.07 -21.62
CA VAL A 288 13.30 10.54 -21.64
C VAL A 288 14.19 9.43 -21.04
N THR A 289 15.43 9.33 -21.51
CA THR A 289 16.52 8.51 -20.92
C THR A 289 17.23 9.24 -19.78
N SER A 290 17.55 8.57 -18.67
CA SER A 290 18.47 9.13 -17.65
C SER A 290 19.77 8.33 -17.46
N ALA A 291 20.85 9.00 -17.87
CA ALA A 291 22.08 9.24 -17.11
C ALA A 291 23.13 8.13 -16.84
N GLY A 292 23.27 7.12 -17.72
CA GLY A 292 24.58 6.53 -18.11
C GLY A 292 25.67 6.28 -17.04
N LYS A 293 25.31 5.98 -15.79
CA LYS A 293 26.24 5.64 -14.69
C LYS A 293 25.79 4.34 -14.04
N ASP A 294 26.70 3.40 -13.94
CA ASP A 294 26.48 2.13 -13.25
C ASP A 294 26.34 2.37 -11.75
N LEU A 295 25.15 2.11 -11.20
CA LEU A 295 24.76 2.51 -9.85
C LEU A 295 24.51 1.34 -8.88
N LEU A 296 24.45 0.07 -9.34
CA LEU A 296 24.12 -1.03 -8.42
C LEU A 296 24.64 -2.41 -8.88
N TRP A 297 25.02 -3.25 -7.90
CA TRP A 297 25.27 -4.68 -8.12
C TRP A 297 23.94 -5.44 -8.16
N LEU A 298 23.64 -6.10 -9.29
CA LEU A 298 22.42 -6.89 -9.45
C LEU A 298 22.65 -8.37 -9.05
N PRO A 299 21.72 -8.98 -8.30
CA PRO A 299 21.71 -10.43 -8.05
C PRO A 299 21.82 -11.22 -9.36
N PRO A 300 22.48 -12.40 -9.39
CA PRO A 300 22.69 -13.17 -10.62
C PRO A 300 21.41 -13.45 -11.43
N GLU A 301 20.29 -13.66 -10.74
CA GLU A 301 18.97 -13.92 -11.33
C GLU A 301 18.36 -12.71 -12.08
N CYS A 302 18.88 -11.50 -11.81
CA CYS A 302 18.45 -10.24 -12.40
C CYS A 302 19.40 -9.73 -13.50
N ARG A 303 20.51 -10.45 -13.75
CA ARG A 303 21.47 -10.08 -14.80
C ARG A 303 20.82 -10.27 -16.17
N ASP A 304 21.06 -9.32 -17.07
CA ASP A 304 20.41 -9.18 -18.40
C ASP A 304 18.90 -8.83 -18.37
N GLY A 305 18.34 -8.51 -17.21
CA GLY A 305 16.94 -8.08 -17.07
C GLY A 305 16.67 -6.66 -17.57
N LYS A 306 15.44 -6.35 -17.97
CA LYS A 306 15.02 -4.98 -18.32
C LYS A 306 14.69 -4.18 -17.08
N VAL A 307 15.10 -2.91 -17.06
CA VAL A 307 15.00 -2.04 -15.89
C VAL A 307 14.09 -0.85 -16.17
N ALA A 308 13.22 -0.54 -15.22
CA ALA A 308 12.47 0.71 -15.14
C ALA A 308 12.69 1.37 -13.78
N VAL A 309 12.73 2.71 -13.74
CA VAL A 309 13.01 3.47 -12.51
C VAL A 309 11.91 4.49 -12.29
N SER A 310 11.41 4.57 -11.05
CA SER A 310 10.47 5.59 -10.61
C SER A 310 10.81 6.03 -9.19
N GLY A 311 11.25 7.29 -9.03
CA GLY A 311 11.68 7.84 -7.74
C GLY A 311 12.81 7.01 -7.12
N SER A 312 12.60 6.51 -5.90
CA SER A 312 13.54 5.63 -5.17
C SER A 312 13.32 4.14 -5.43
N THR A 313 12.47 3.77 -6.39
CA THR A 313 12.15 2.37 -6.70
C THR A 313 12.67 1.99 -8.07
N VAL A 314 13.41 0.88 -8.13
CA VAL A 314 13.89 0.25 -9.37
C VAL A 314 13.17 -1.07 -9.57
N VAL A 315 12.70 -1.30 -10.79
CA VAL A 315 12.03 -2.55 -11.16
C VAL A 315 12.81 -3.26 -12.23
N ILE A 316 12.93 -4.58 -12.08
CA ILE A 316 13.68 -5.43 -12.99
C ILE A 316 12.81 -6.59 -13.46
N GLY A 317 12.60 -6.70 -14.77
CA GLY A 317 12.05 -7.90 -15.40
C GLY A 317 13.14 -8.96 -15.56
N CYS A 318 12.93 -10.15 -15.00
CA CYS A 318 13.94 -11.22 -14.96
C CYS A 318 13.72 -12.28 -16.05
N PRO A 319 14.79 -12.99 -16.48
CA PRO A 319 14.69 -14.16 -17.37
C PRO A 319 13.78 -15.28 -16.84
N SER A 320 13.60 -15.36 -15.52
CA SER A 320 12.73 -16.35 -14.87
C SER A 320 11.23 -16.10 -15.03
N GLY A 321 10.82 -14.98 -15.62
CA GLY A 321 9.40 -14.56 -15.63
C GLY A 321 8.98 -13.76 -14.40
N ARG A 322 9.90 -13.52 -13.46
CA ARG A 322 9.65 -12.67 -12.28
C ARG A 322 9.83 -11.19 -12.61
N VAL A 323 9.13 -10.33 -11.88
CA VAL A 323 9.40 -8.89 -11.83
C VAL A 323 9.78 -8.51 -10.41
N VAL A 324 10.95 -7.92 -10.20
CA VAL A 324 11.51 -7.61 -8.88
C VAL A 324 11.55 -6.11 -8.66
N PHE A 325 11.00 -5.64 -7.53
CA PHE A 325 11.07 -4.27 -7.08
C PHE A 325 12.20 -4.13 -6.05
N LEU A 326 13.05 -3.13 -6.23
CA LEU A 326 14.17 -2.78 -5.36
C LEU A 326 13.98 -1.35 -4.86
N GLY A 327 14.19 -1.14 -3.57
CA GLY A 327 14.26 0.20 -2.98
C GLY A 327 15.70 0.70 -2.96
N ILE A 328 15.92 1.94 -3.35
CA ILE A 328 17.21 2.62 -3.28
C ILE A 328 17.12 3.74 -2.25
N SER A 329 18.04 3.75 -1.28
CA SER A 329 18.23 4.89 -0.38
C SER A 329 19.03 5.96 -1.11
N MET A 330 18.49 7.18 -1.26
CA MET A 330 19.22 8.30 -1.85
C MET A 330 20.29 8.91 -0.91
N ALA A 331 20.38 8.41 0.33
CA ALA A 331 21.40 8.88 1.28
C ALA A 331 22.84 8.50 0.87
N ASP A 332 23.00 7.53 -0.03
CA ASP A 332 24.32 6.99 -0.42
C ASP A 332 24.81 7.50 -1.80
N VAL A 333 24.12 8.49 -2.40
CA VAL A 333 24.43 9.02 -3.75
C VAL A 333 25.28 10.31 -3.71
N GLU A 334 25.49 10.89 -2.52
CA GLU A 334 26.38 12.05 -2.32
C GLU A 334 27.67 11.66 -1.56
N GLN A 335 28.57 10.91 -2.20
CA GLN A 335 30.00 10.89 -1.84
C GLN A 335 30.89 10.91 -3.08
#